data_AF-E1ZWG3-F1
#
_entry.id   AF-E1ZWG3-F1
#
_cell.length_a   1.000
_cell.length_b   1.000
_cell.length_c   1.000
_cell.angle_alpha   90.00
_cell.angle_beta   90.00
_cell.angle_gamma   90.00
#
_symmetry.space_group_name_H-M   'P 1'
#
loop_
_entity.id
_entity.type
_entity.pdbx_description
1 polymer ?
#
loop_
_entity_poly.entity_id
_entity_poly.type
_entity_poly.pdbx_seq_one_letter_code
_entity_poly.pdbx_strand_id
1 'polypeptide(L)'
;MGVSLIPLSQSNKWLMSAGILDMIKLTTTDTGLAFFKFRKRALSYVEYLTYLKDLATSYNLNFEDMKYRMQICGKPSIMREDIKT
;
A
#
# COMPACT_ATOMS: atom_id res chain seq x y z
N MET A 1 -13.39 5.68 -19.35
CA MET A 1 -12.68 4.47 -18.90
C MET A 1 -11.41 4.90 -18.18
N GLY A 2 -11.51 5.18 -16.88
CA GLY A 2 -10.35 5.63 -16.09
C GLY A 2 -9.53 4.42 -15.68
N VAL A 3 -8.29 4.34 -16.15
CA VAL A 3 -7.39 3.25 -15.81
C VAL A 3 -6.98 3.41 -14.33
N SER A 4 -7.72 2.77 -13.41
CA SER A 4 -7.49 2.82 -11.96
C SER A 4 -6.32 1.91 -11.54
N LEU A 5 -5.14 2.12 -12.12
CA LEU A 5 -3.94 1.40 -11.72
C LEU A 5 -3.32 2.05 -10.47
N ILE A 6 -2.91 1.21 -9.54
CA ILE A 6 -2.36 1.59 -8.25
C ILE A 6 -0.83 1.42 -8.32
N PRO A 7 -0.05 2.51 -8.38
CA PRO A 7 1.40 2.42 -8.30
C PRO A 7 1.85 2.12 -6.86
N LEU A 8 3.04 1.51 -6.72
CA LEU A 8 3.62 1.16 -5.42
C LEU A 8 3.72 2.36 -4.48
N SER A 9 4.11 3.53 -5.00
CA SER A 9 4.22 4.76 -4.21
C SER A 9 2.89 5.16 -3.57
N GLN A 10 1.77 4.99 -4.29
CA GLN A 10 0.44 5.27 -3.77
C GLN A 10 0.00 4.21 -2.76
N SER A 11 0.28 2.94 -3.02
CA SER A 11 0.06 1.85 -2.07
C SER A 11 0.76 2.10 -0.73
N ASN A 12 2.05 2.46 -0.77
CA ASN A 12 2.83 2.69 0.43
C ASN A 12 2.24 3.84 1.27
N LYS A 13 1.75 4.91 0.63
CA LYS A 13 1.06 6.00 1.34
C LYS A 13 -0.17 5.51 2.10
N TRP A 14 -0.99 4.66 1.51
CA TRP A 14 -2.16 4.08 2.18
C TRP A 14 -1.77 3.12 3.31
N LEU A 15 -0.78 2.26 3.09
CA LEU A 15 -0.30 1.34 4.11
C LEU A 15 0.31 2.06 5.31
N MET A 16 1.06 3.15 5.08
CA MET A 16 1.55 4.03 6.14
C MET A 16 0.40 4.73 6.86
N SER A 17 -0.57 5.29 6.12
CA SER A 17 -1.73 6.00 6.71
C SER A 17 -2.63 5.08 7.53
N ALA A 18 -2.74 3.82 7.13
CA ALA A 18 -3.47 2.79 7.88
C ALA A 18 -2.69 2.27 9.10
N GLY A 19 -1.43 2.68 9.28
CA GLY A 19 -0.54 2.17 10.33
C GLY A 19 -0.17 0.69 10.16
N ILE A 20 -0.22 0.19 8.92
CA ILE A 20 0.15 -1.18 8.57
C ILE A 20 1.65 -1.25 8.26
N LEU A 21 2.17 -0.22 7.58
CA LEU A 21 3.60 -0.06 7.32
C LEU A 21 4.22 0.70 8.50
N ASP A 22 4.81 -0.06 9.43
CA ASP A 22 5.39 0.42 10.68
C ASP A 22 6.92 0.55 10.63
N MET A 23 7.56 0.24 9.49
CA MET A 23 9.02 0.21 9.30
C MET A 23 9.80 -0.73 10.25
N ILE A 24 9.12 -1.41 11.18
CA ILE A 24 9.66 -2.39 12.11
C ILE A 24 9.25 -3.80 11.69
N LYS A 25 7.94 -4.05 11.57
CA LYS A 25 7.39 -5.36 11.17
C LYS A 25 7.25 -5.51 9.65
N LEU A 26 6.78 -4.45 9.00
CA LEU A 26 6.58 -4.39 7.56
C LEU A 26 7.32 -3.16 7.04
N THR A 27 8.30 -3.36 6.17
CA THR A 27 9.14 -2.27 5.64
C THR A 27 8.76 -1.90 4.21
N THR A 28 9.26 -0.75 3.74
CA THR A 28 9.16 -0.36 2.32
C THR A 28 9.86 -1.34 1.38
N THR A 29 10.90 -2.03 1.85
CA THR A 29 11.61 -3.05 1.08
C THR A 29 10.73 -4.27 0.87
N ASP A 30 10.05 -4.73 1.92
CA ASP A 30 9.15 -5.89 1.88
C ASP A 30 7.97 -5.66 0.95
N THR A 31 7.32 -4.50 1.10
CA THR A 31 6.24 -4.06 0.22
C THR A 31 6.69 -3.91 -1.23
N GLY A 32 7.92 -3.44 -1.45
CA GLY A 32 8.55 -3.36 -2.77
C GLY A 32 8.82 -4.73 -3.39
N LEU A 33 9.36 -5.69 -2.63
CA LEU A 33 9.63 -7.06 -3.08
C LEU A 33 8.33 -7.78 -3.45
N ALA A 34 7.30 -7.68 -2.62
CA ALA A 34 5.99 -8.26 -2.91
C ALA A 34 5.35 -7.64 -4.16
N PHE A 35 5.49 -6.32 -4.36
CA PHE A 35 4.99 -5.65 -5.55
C PHE A 35 5.78 -6.02 -6.81
N PHE A 36 7.08 -6.26 -6.68
CA PHE A 36 7.96 -6.64 -7.79
C PHE A 36 7.64 -8.02 -8.37
N LYS A 37 7.01 -8.92 -7.59
CA LYS A 37 6.51 -10.23 -8.07
C LYS A 37 5.59 -10.09 -9.29
N PHE A 38 4.83 -9.00 -9.37
CA PHE A 38 3.91 -8.72 -10.48
C PHE A 38 4.62 -8.19 -11.73
N ARG A 39 5.90 -7.77 -11.62
CA ARG A 39 6.71 -7.20 -12.71
C ARG A 39 6.04 -6.05 -13.46
N LYS A 40 5.25 -5.24 -12.74
CA LYS A 40 4.45 -4.13 -13.27
C LYS A 40 4.79 -2.81 -12.55
N ARG A 41 4.61 -1.70 -13.26
CA ARG A 41 4.76 -0.34 -12.68
C ARG A 41 3.58 0.06 -11.79
N ALA A 42 2.39 -0.44 -12.12
CA ALA A 42 1.17 -0.21 -11.36
C ALA A 42 0.24 -1.43 -11.50
N LEU A 43 -0.51 -1.73 -10.44
CA LEU A 43 -1.38 -2.91 -10.36
C LEU A 43 -2.84 -2.51 -10.58
N SER A 44 -3.61 -3.38 -11.22
CA SER A 44 -5.08 -3.25 -11.17
C SER A 44 -5.60 -3.51 -9.76
N TYR A 45 -6.83 -3.08 -9.47
CA TYR A 45 -7.45 -3.32 -8.17
C TYR A 45 -7.48 -4.80 -7.77
N VAL A 46 -7.77 -5.70 -8.72
CA VAL A 46 -7.80 -7.16 -8.48
C VAL A 46 -6.41 -7.67 -8.10
N GLU A 47 -5.37 -7.25 -8.82
CA GLU A 47 -3.98 -7.61 -8.51
C GLU A 47 -3.52 -7.01 -7.19
N TYR A 48 -3.99 -5.80 -6.88
CA TYR A 48 -3.69 -5.12 -5.63
C TYR A 48 -4.26 -5.87 -4.42
N LEU A 49 -5.47 -6.43 -4.52
CA LEU A 49 -6.03 -7.28 -3.47
C LEU A 49 -5.20 -8.56 -3.27
N THR A 50 -4.73 -9.18 -4.36
CA THR A 50 -3.81 -10.33 -4.29
C THR A 50 -2.50 -9.96 -3.61
N TYR A 51 -1.94 -8.79 -3.93
CA TYR A 51 -0.75 -8.24 -3.29
C TYR A 51 -0.95 -8.05 -1.77
N LEU A 52 -2.06 -7.43 -1.37
CA LEU A 52 -2.38 -7.22 0.05
C LEU A 52 -2.59 -8.54 0.80
N LYS A 53 -3.19 -9.54 0.15
CA LYS A 53 -3.36 -10.88 0.73
C LYS A 53 -2.04 -11.62 0.92
N ASP A 54 -1.11 -11.48 -0.03
CA ASP A 54 0.24 -12.06 0.04
C ASP A 54 1.05 -11.40 1.18
N LEU A 55 0.96 -10.07 1.31
CA LEU A 55 1.53 -9.35 2.45
C LEU A 55 0.90 -9.79 3.79
N ALA A 56 -0.42 -9.89 3.85
CA ALA A 56 -1.11 -10.32 5.06
C ALA A 56 -0.63 -11.71 5.51
N THR A 57 -0.52 -12.65 4.56
CA THR A 57 -0.04 -14.01 4.82
C THR A 57 1.43 -14.02 5.25
N SER A 58 2.30 -13.23 4.60
CA SER A 58 3.74 -13.22 4.87
C SER A 58 4.08 -12.63 6.24
N TYR A 59 3.33 -11.62 6.68
CA TYR A 59 3.57 -10.88 7.93
C TYR A 59 2.59 -11.25 9.05
N ASN A 60 1.80 -12.32 8.87
CA ASN A 60 0.78 -12.77 9.81
C ASN A 60 -0.19 -11.65 10.23
N LEU A 61 -0.57 -10.82 9.26
CA LEU A 61 -1.57 -9.76 9.41
C LEU A 61 -2.94 -10.28 8.96
N ASN A 62 -4.00 -9.69 9.49
CA ASN A 62 -5.36 -10.03 9.07
C ASN A 62 -5.74 -9.19 7.83
N PHE A 63 -6.04 -9.85 6.72
CA PHE A 63 -6.41 -9.18 5.46
C PHE A 63 -7.69 -8.33 5.58
N GLU A 64 -8.70 -8.78 6.34
CA GLU A 64 -9.93 -8.01 6.57
C GLU A 64 -9.64 -6.76 7.41
N ASP A 65 -8.83 -6.91 8.47
CA ASP A 65 -8.39 -5.77 9.29
C ASP A 65 -7.60 -4.75 8.47
N MET A 66 -6.66 -5.23 7.64
CA MET A 66 -5.89 -4.35 6.74
C MET A 66 -6.81 -3.56 5.80
N LYS A 67 -7.78 -4.21 5.15
CA LYS A 67 -8.76 -3.53 4.28
C LYS A 67 -9.58 -2.52 5.06
N TYR A 68 -10.08 -2.90 6.22
CA TYR A 68 -10.88 -2.02 7.07
C TYR A 68 -10.07 -0.79 7.49
N ARG A 69 -8.85 -1.00 8.01
CA ARG A 69 -7.91 0.07 8.39
C ARG A 69 -7.59 1.00 7.23
N MET A 70 -7.42 0.47 6.02
CA MET A 70 -7.20 1.27 4.81
C MET A 70 -8.45 2.04 4.34
N GLN A 71 -9.66 1.54 4.62
CA GLN A 71 -10.91 2.24 4.33
C GLN A 71 -11.22 3.36 5.34
N ILE A 72 -10.93 3.12 6.61
CA ILE A 72 -11.15 4.10 7.69
C ILE A 72 -10.00 5.11 7.79
N CYS A 73 -8.80 4.78 7.29
CA CYS A 73 -7.70 5.74 7.29
C CYS A 73 -8.11 6.95 6.44
N GLY A 74 -7.97 8.14 7.01
CA GLY A 74 -8.21 9.37 6.29
C GLY A 74 -7.40 9.42 5.00
N LYS A 75 -7.82 10.24 4.03
CA LYS A 75 -7.04 10.44 2.81
C LYS A 75 -5.59 10.70 3.19
N PRO A 76 -4.61 9.99 2.57
CA PRO A 76 -3.21 10.20 2.90
C PRO A 76 -2.93 11.68 2.79
N SER A 77 -2.54 12.30 3.91
CA SER A 77 -2.26 13.72 3.97
C SER A 77 -1.23 13.99 2.89
N ILE A 78 -1.64 14.74 1.86
CA ILE A 78 -0.69 15.40 0.97
C ILE A 78 0.01 16.38 1.91
N MET A 79 1.10 15.97 2.54
CA MET A 79 2.11 16.95 2.94
C MET A 79 2.48 17.60 1.62
N ARG A 80 1.87 18.75 1.35
CA ARG A 80 2.36 19.67 0.34
C ARG A 80 3.81 19.90 0.76
N GLU A 81 4.71 19.49 -0.11
CA GLU A 81 6.08 19.98 -0.06
C GLU A 81 5.95 21.49 -0.20
N ASP A 82 5.98 22.20 0.92
CA ASP A 82 6.12 23.64 0.94
C ASP A 82 7.50 23.90 0.31
N ILE A 83 7.49 24.08 -1.00
CA ILE A 83 8.57 24.68 -1.77
C ILE A 83 8.79 26.05 -1.12
N LYS A 84 9.77 26.11 -0.20
CA LYS A 84 10.31 27.37 0.28
C LYS A 84 10.79 28.13 -0.95
N THR A 85 10.01 29.15 -1.31
CA THR A 85 10.41 30.23 -2.21
C THR A 85 11.37 31.15 -1.48
#